data_AF-A0A353ZB22-F1
#
_entry.id   AF-A0A353ZB22-F1
#
_cell.length_a   1.000
_cell.length_b   1.000
_cell.length_c   1.000
_cell.angle_alpha   90.00
_cell.angle_beta   90.00
_cell.angle_gamma   90.00
#
_symmetry.space_group_name_H-M   'P 1'
#
loop_
_entity.id
_entity.type
_entity.pdbx_description
1 polymer ?
#
loop_
_entity_poly.entity_id
_entity_poly.type
_entity_poly.pdbx_seq_one_letter_code
_entity_poly.pdbx_strand_id
1 'polypeptide(L)'
;MTKFPFHGRVLLVGFGGVAQCTLPLIERHLQVPLNRVTVMDFSKMAVEKIHPWQARGVTFSDERITPENLSTELGKYVGPGDLIIDLAWNIECADILRWCHRHQVLYINTSVELWDPYEGAKLKTPQERTLYARHMKLQDLYQEWGGNHGTTALLEHGANPGLVSHFAKRALRDITNRLLSDRPFDSRRPSLERALGERHYAALAYLLGVRVIHISERDTQVTSLERPGNVFFNTWSVEGLFEEGTAPAEMGWGTHERVLPTDSCTHSTGPRNQICLRDFGINTFVKTRVPSAELVGMIIRHGEAFTLSHFLSLQSPDGTPAYRPTVHYSYLPCPQAVQCLEEVRTNGFKRHDTWHIMGDDITGGYDELGVLLMGHDYKSWWCGTILSIEEARALVPGQNATTLQVAASVLAAIGWMLRNPEAGVRIPEELPDDEILDFAAPYLGRIPSMPLDWTPIDSQLPSVPNAHLDDSVWQFSNFLINEESRSPEGLPIDGPRLVREYLNPLQLR
;
A
#
# COMPACT_ATOMS: atom_id res chain seq x y z
N MET A 1 -17.80 -2.36 21.40
CA MET A 1 -16.51 -2.03 20.73
C MET A 1 -15.39 -2.64 21.55
N THR A 2 -14.51 -3.41 20.91
CA THR A 2 -13.36 -4.06 21.57
C THR A 2 -12.33 -2.99 21.92
N LYS A 3 -11.89 -2.94 23.19
CA LYS A 3 -10.75 -2.12 23.63
C LYS A 3 -9.57 -3.02 24.01
N PHE A 4 -8.43 -2.84 23.37
CA PHE A 4 -7.19 -3.55 23.66
C PHE A 4 -6.57 -3.06 24.97
N PRO A 5 -6.32 -3.95 25.95
CA PRO A 5 -5.57 -3.58 27.15
C PRO A 5 -4.17 -3.10 26.79
N PHE A 6 -3.80 -1.91 27.25
CA PHE A 6 -2.44 -1.40 27.10
C PHE A 6 -2.15 -0.39 28.21
N HIS A 7 -1.08 -0.65 28.97
CA HIS A 7 -0.73 0.16 30.12
C HIS A 7 0.57 0.95 29.91
N GLY A 8 1.21 0.84 28.75
CA GLY A 8 2.39 1.61 28.40
C GLY A 8 2.07 3.06 28.01
N ARG A 9 3.09 3.74 27.51
CA ARG A 9 3.02 5.05 26.85
C ARG A 9 2.92 4.85 25.34
N VAL A 10 2.26 5.79 24.66
CA VAL A 10 2.20 5.85 23.20
C VAL A 10 2.91 7.11 22.75
N LEU A 11 3.88 6.96 21.85
CA LEU A 11 4.45 8.06 21.10
C LEU A 11 3.99 7.96 19.64
N LEU A 12 3.20 8.93 19.20
CA LEU A 12 2.78 9.11 17.82
C LEU A 12 3.77 10.08 17.15
N VAL A 13 4.59 9.57 16.23
CA VAL A 13 5.57 10.37 15.48
C VAL A 13 4.92 10.81 14.16
N GLY A 14 4.88 12.12 13.93
CA GLY A 14 4.11 12.73 12.85
C GLY A 14 2.64 12.98 13.23
N PHE A 15 2.11 14.13 12.81
CA PHE A 15 0.72 14.52 13.02
C PHE A 15 0.02 15.01 11.73
N GLY A 16 0.32 14.32 10.63
CA GLY A 16 -0.36 14.48 9.34
C GLY A 16 -1.79 13.91 9.31
N GLY A 17 -2.38 13.80 8.10
CA GLY A 17 -3.76 13.35 7.93
C GLY A 17 -4.05 11.96 8.53
N VAL A 18 -3.15 10.99 8.32
CA VAL A 18 -3.31 9.64 8.90
C VAL A 18 -3.29 9.70 10.41
N ALA A 19 -2.31 10.36 11.03
CA ALA A 19 -2.19 10.48 12.47
C ALA A 19 -3.38 11.21 13.13
N GLN A 20 -3.92 12.24 12.48
CA GLN A 20 -5.13 12.93 12.91
C GLN A 20 -6.37 12.01 12.87
N CYS A 21 -6.40 11.03 11.98
CA CYS A 21 -7.43 9.98 11.95
C CYS A 21 -7.18 8.87 12.99
N THR A 22 -5.92 8.48 13.18
CA THR A 22 -5.48 7.42 14.10
C THR A 22 -5.69 7.80 15.57
N LEU A 23 -5.41 9.05 15.98
CA LEU A 23 -5.51 9.48 17.38
C LEU A 23 -6.93 9.30 18.00
N PRO A 24 -8.04 9.70 17.32
CA PRO A 24 -9.40 9.34 17.76
C PRO A 24 -9.63 7.83 17.90
N LEU A 25 -9.06 7.02 17.02
CA LEU A 25 -9.23 5.57 17.06
C LEU A 25 -8.41 4.94 18.19
N ILE A 26 -7.23 5.48 18.52
CA ILE A 26 -6.45 5.12 19.72
C ILE A 26 -7.31 5.36 20.96
N GLU A 27 -7.90 6.53 21.12
CA GLU A 27 -8.76 6.81 22.28
C GLU A 27 -9.95 5.84 22.38
N ARG A 28 -10.53 5.50 21.22
CA ARG A 28 -11.68 4.61 21.12
C ARG A 28 -11.34 3.16 21.44
N HIS A 29 -10.16 2.67 21.03
CA HIS A 29 -9.84 1.24 21.01
C HIS A 29 -8.67 0.81 21.89
N LEU A 30 -7.87 1.74 22.42
CA LEU A 30 -6.75 1.40 23.29
C LEU A 30 -7.09 1.81 24.73
N GLN A 31 -6.84 0.93 25.70
CA GLN A 31 -7.08 1.21 27.12
C GLN A 31 -5.95 2.06 27.75
N VAL A 32 -5.56 3.14 27.06
CA VAL A 32 -4.51 4.06 27.50
C VAL A 32 -5.12 5.41 27.88
N PRO A 33 -4.79 6.00 29.03
CA PRO A 33 -5.23 7.36 29.34
C PRO A 33 -4.51 8.37 28.42
N LEU A 34 -5.20 9.42 27.97
CA LEU A 34 -4.65 10.41 27.04
C LEU A 34 -3.38 11.11 27.55
N ASN A 35 -3.19 11.21 28.87
CA ASN A 35 -1.97 11.75 29.47
C ASN A 35 -0.73 10.85 29.36
N ARG A 36 -0.88 9.63 28.80
CA ARG A 36 0.21 8.74 28.40
C ARG A 36 0.40 8.69 26.88
N VAL A 37 -0.31 9.53 26.14
CA VAL A 37 -0.14 9.70 24.70
C VAL A 37 0.65 10.99 24.46
N THR A 38 1.75 10.86 23.74
CA THR A 38 2.53 11.99 23.23
C THR A 38 2.43 12.01 21.71
N VAL A 39 2.21 13.19 21.13
CA VAL A 39 2.31 13.44 19.69
C VAL A 39 3.55 14.29 19.45
N MET A 40 4.40 13.88 18.52
CA MET A 40 5.62 14.60 18.13
C MET A 40 5.56 15.01 16.67
N ASP A 41 5.58 16.30 16.39
CA ASP A 41 5.61 16.90 15.05
C ASP A 41 6.12 18.33 15.16
N PHE A 42 6.61 18.92 14.07
CA PHE A 42 7.18 20.29 14.05
C PHE A 42 6.43 21.24 13.10
N SER A 43 5.36 20.76 12.44
CA SER A 43 4.62 21.53 11.45
C SER A 43 3.63 22.48 12.13
N LYS A 44 3.47 23.67 11.54
CA LYS A 44 2.47 24.66 12.01
C LYS A 44 1.06 24.09 12.05
N MET A 45 0.68 23.29 11.05
CA MET A 45 -0.60 22.62 11.00
C MET A 45 -0.78 21.67 12.20
N ALA A 46 0.25 20.89 12.56
CA ALA A 46 0.17 19.99 13.70
C ALA A 46 -0.07 20.73 15.01
N VAL A 47 0.65 21.83 15.24
CA VAL A 47 0.50 22.72 16.41
C VAL A 47 -0.95 23.21 16.54
N GLU A 48 -1.58 23.59 15.43
CA GLU A 48 -2.97 24.04 15.42
C GLU A 48 -3.96 22.90 15.70
N LYS A 49 -3.77 21.75 15.04
CA LYS A 49 -4.69 20.60 15.10
C LYS A 49 -4.61 19.83 16.42
N ILE A 50 -3.49 19.90 17.15
CA ILE A 50 -3.31 19.14 18.40
C ILE A 50 -3.95 19.81 19.61
N HIS A 51 -4.23 21.12 19.56
CA HIS A 51 -4.74 21.90 20.70
C HIS A 51 -5.99 21.28 21.39
N PRO A 52 -7.02 20.78 20.67
CA PRO A 52 -8.17 20.12 21.30
C PRO A 52 -7.80 18.84 22.07
N TRP A 53 -6.72 18.16 21.68
CA TRP A 53 -6.22 16.95 22.34
C TRP A 53 -5.36 17.27 23.57
N GLN A 54 -4.57 18.34 23.51
CA GLN A 54 -3.79 18.81 24.65
C GLN A 54 -4.69 19.21 25.82
N ALA A 55 -5.80 19.88 25.55
CA ALA A 55 -6.81 20.22 26.55
C ALA A 55 -7.40 18.98 27.27
N ARG A 56 -7.25 17.79 26.69
CA ARG A 56 -7.74 16.50 27.21
C ARG A 56 -6.62 15.62 27.79
N GLY A 57 -5.38 16.11 27.79
CA GLY A 57 -4.23 15.49 28.43
C GLY A 57 -3.15 14.99 27.49
N VAL A 58 -3.35 14.98 26.16
CA VAL A 58 -2.30 14.56 25.21
C VAL A 58 -1.10 15.50 25.31
N THR A 59 0.11 14.96 25.40
CA THR A 59 1.34 15.76 25.36
C THR A 59 1.71 16.04 23.92
N PHE A 60 2.12 17.27 23.60
CA PHE A 60 2.65 17.62 22.28
C PHE A 60 4.12 18.01 22.39
N SER A 61 4.96 17.45 21.53
CA SER A 61 6.38 17.76 21.40
C SER A 61 6.62 18.43 20.06
N ASP A 62 6.91 19.73 20.06
CA ASP A 62 7.28 20.51 18.89
C ASP A 62 8.75 20.27 18.54
N GLU A 63 9.05 19.06 18.10
CA GLU A 63 10.41 18.59 17.84
C GLU A 63 10.48 17.88 16.48
N ARG A 64 11.63 18.03 15.81
CA ARG A 64 11.97 17.27 14.60
C ARG A 64 12.95 16.17 14.97
N ILE A 65 12.62 14.93 14.64
CA ILE A 65 13.58 13.82 14.72
C ILE A 65 14.63 13.97 13.61
N THR A 66 15.90 13.85 13.98
CA THR A 66 17.08 13.85 13.10
C THR A 66 17.99 12.67 13.47
N PRO A 67 18.95 12.29 12.62
CA PRO A 67 19.92 11.25 12.95
C PRO A 67 20.62 11.48 14.30
N GLU A 68 20.93 12.73 14.63
CA GLU A 68 21.69 13.11 15.82
C GLU A 68 20.86 13.09 17.10
N ASN A 69 19.55 13.35 17.02
CA ASN A 69 18.71 13.49 18.21
C ASN A 69 17.76 12.31 18.45
N LEU A 70 17.60 11.38 17.49
CA LEU A 70 16.62 10.29 17.53
C LEU A 70 16.62 9.57 18.88
N SER A 71 17.77 9.15 19.39
CA SER A 71 17.80 8.40 20.65
C SER A 71 17.39 9.24 21.86
N THR A 72 17.74 10.52 21.85
CA THR A 72 17.42 11.43 22.97
C THR A 72 15.94 11.79 22.95
N GLU A 73 15.38 12.11 21.79
CA GLU A 73 13.99 12.52 21.64
C GLU A 73 13.01 11.37 21.90
N LEU A 74 13.27 10.18 21.35
CA LEU A 74 12.44 9.01 21.61
C LEU A 74 12.50 8.59 23.10
N GLY A 75 13.70 8.60 23.68
CA GLY A 75 13.92 8.19 25.07
C GLY A 75 13.25 9.07 26.14
N LYS A 76 12.85 10.31 25.80
CA LYS A 76 12.05 11.17 26.69
C LYS A 76 10.65 10.60 26.93
N TYR A 77 10.06 9.94 25.92
CA TYR A 77 8.63 9.65 25.90
C TYR A 77 8.29 8.16 25.99
N VAL A 78 9.19 7.27 25.58
CA VAL A 78 8.93 5.82 25.55
C VAL A 78 10.14 5.01 26.03
N GLY A 79 9.88 3.79 26.48
CA GLY A 79 10.86 2.82 26.97
C GLY A 79 10.31 1.38 26.88
N PRO A 80 10.93 0.40 27.54
CA PRO A 80 10.56 -1.01 27.39
C PRO A 80 9.06 -1.29 27.58
N GLY A 81 8.43 -1.92 26.59
CA GLY A 81 7.00 -2.25 26.58
C GLY A 81 6.07 -1.10 26.16
N ASP A 82 6.59 0.10 25.92
CA ASP A 82 5.83 1.21 25.33
C ASP A 82 5.71 1.05 23.81
N LEU A 83 4.89 1.90 23.17
CA LEU A 83 4.55 1.83 21.75
C LEU A 83 4.94 3.12 21.01
N ILE A 84 5.68 2.98 19.91
CA ILE A 84 5.84 4.01 18.89
C ILE A 84 4.93 3.68 17.70
N ILE A 85 4.13 4.68 17.30
CA ILE A 85 3.35 4.67 16.07
C ILE A 85 3.95 5.73 15.16
N ASP A 86 4.70 5.30 14.16
CA ASP A 86 5.39 6.18 13.22
C ASP A 86 4.55 6.39 11.96
N LEU A 87 4.01 7.60 11.84
CA LEU A 87 3.22 8.09 10.71
C LEU A 87 3.84 9.37 10.14
N ALA A 88 5.15 9.55 10.34
CA ALA A 88 5.93 10.61 9.75
C ALA A 88 6.53 10.17 8.41
N TRP A 89 7.25 11.10 7.80
CA TRP A 89 8.08 10.91 6.62
C TRP A 89 9.47 11.46 6.92
N ASN A 90 10.48 11.08 6.14
CA ASN A 90 11.87 11.50 6.31
C ASN A 90 12.55 11.07 7.63
N ILE A 91 12.22 9.88 8.14
CA ILE A 91 12.93 9.23 9.25
C ILE A 91 13.43 7.87 8.75
N GLU A 92 14.73 7.57 8.84
CA GLU A 92 15.23 6.29 8.32
C GLU A 92 14.69 5.12 9.13
N CYS A 93 13.88 4.27 8.48
CA CYS A 93 13.19 3.16 9.11
C CYS A 93 14.16 2.21 9.84
N ALA A 94 15.35 1.96 9.25
CA ALA A 94 16.35 1.09 9.86
C ALA A 94 16.89 1.64 11.20
N ASP A 95 17.02 2.97 11.34
CA ASP A 95 17.56 3.59 12.55
C ASP A 95 16.56 3.60 13.69
N ILE A 96 15.31 4.00 13.43
CA ILE A 96 14.26 3.96 14.44
C ILE A 96 13.94 2.52 14.85
N LEU A 97 13.95 1.59 13.90
CA LEU A 97 13.73 0.17 14.17
C LEU A 97 14.86 -0.42 15.03
N ARG A 98 16.13 -0.10 14.73
CA ARG A 98 17.28 -0.48 15.57
C ARG A 98 17.16 0.08 16.98
N TRP A 99 16.70 1.33 17.12
CA TRP A 99 16.46 1.92 18.43
C TRP A 99 15.35 1.19 19.20
N CYS A 100 14.23 0.90 18.55
CA CYS A 100 13.09 0.20 19.14
C CYS A 100 13.48 -1.22 19.61
N HIS A 101 14.19 -1.97 18.76
CA HIS A 101 14.70 -3.31 19.09
C HIS A 101 15.58 -3.29 20.34
N ARG A 102 16.55 -2.37 20.39
CA ARG A 102 17.47 -2.23 21.52
C ARG A 102 16.79 -1.83 22.83
N HIS A 103 15.76 -0.98 22.76
CA HIS A 103 15.06 -0.45 23.93
C HIS A 103 13.76 -1.21 24.25
N GLN A 104 13.51 -2.32 23.55
CA GLN A 104 12.33 -3.17 23.71
C GLN A 104 11.01 -2.39 23.59
N VAL A 105 10.96 -1.46 22.64
CA VAL A 105 9.78 -0.63 22.34
C VAL A 105 9.04 -1.25 21.17
N LEU A 106 7.72 -1.41 21.31
CA LEU A 106 6.85 -1.85 20.22
C LEU A 106 6.83 -0.77 19.14
N TYR A 107 6.89 -1.17 17.88
CA TYR A 107 6.97 -0.22 16.76
C TYR A 107 5.98 -0.58 15.66
N ILE A 108 5.34 0.42 15.06
CA ILE A 108 4.57 0.26 13.84
C ILE A 108 4.77 1.46 12.93
N ASN A 109 4.90 1.22 11.62
CA ASN A 109 4.86 2.27 10.61
C ASN A 109 4.03 1.87 9.38
N THR A 110 3.91 2.79 8.42
CA THR A 110 3.18 2.57 7.17
C THR A 110 4.07 2.66 5.92
N SER A 111 5.37 2.92 6.06
CA SER A 111 6.33 3.03 4.95
C SER A 111 7.77 2.79 5.43
N VAL A 112 8.62 2.21 4.59
CA VAL A 112 10.08 2.14 4.83
C VAL A 112 10.74 3.43 4.32
N GLU A 113 10.84 4.41 5.20
CA GLU A 113 11.38 5.75 4.93
C GLU A 113 12.91 5.85 5.02
N LEU A 114 13.47 6.92 4.44
CA LEU A 114 14.88 7.34 4.55
C LEU A 114 14.96 8.73 5.19
N TRP A 115 16.11 9.13 5.72
CA TRP A 115 16.33 10.50 6.19
C TRP A 115 16.14 11.56 5.09
N ASP A 116 16.74 11.31 3.92
CA ASP A 116 16.55 12.12 2.73
C ASP A 116 16.54 11.21 1.49
N PRO A 117 15.38 10.99 0.85
CA PRO A 117 15.29 10.17 -0.35
C PRO A 117 15.92 10.83 -1.60
N TYR A 118 16.11 12.15 -1.59
CA TYR A 118 16.64 12.93 -2.70
C TYR A 118 18.17 13.09 -2.63
N GLU A 119 18.77 12.87 -1.46
CA GLU A 119 20.20 12.98 -1.27
C GLU A 119 20.96 12.07 -2.25
N GLY A 120 21.82 12.69 -3.07
CA GLY A 120 22.61 12.01 -4.07
C GLY A 120 21.81 11.29 -5.17
N ALA A 121 20.49 11.51 -5.29
CA ALA A 121 19.62 10.72 -6.18
C ALA A 121 20.06 10.76 -7.66
N LYS A 122 20.67 11.86 -8.11
CA LYS A 122 21.21 11.99 -9.49
C LYS A 122 22.43 11.11 -9.78
N LEU A 123 23.12 10.65 -8.73
CA LEU A 123 24.31 9.80 -8.82
C LEU A 123 23.97 8.32 -8.59
N LYS A 124 22.77 8.03 -8.07
CA LYS A 124 22.28 6.67 -7.80
C LYS A 124 21.74 6.04 -9.09
N THR A 125 22.01 4.75 -9.26
CA THR A 125 21.33 3.90 -10.25
C THR A 125 19.84 3.79 -9.92
N PRO A 126 18.96 3.43 -10.90
CA PRO A 126 17.56 3.15 -10.61
C PRO A 126 17.38 2.14 -9.48
N GLN A 127 18.16 1.05 -9.47
CA GLN A 127 18.09 0.01 -8.45
C GLN A 127 18.39 0.54 -7.04
N GLU A 128 19.35 1.43 -6.87
CA GLU A 128 19.68 2.02 -5.55
C GLU A 128 18.58 2.95 -5.03
N ARG A 129 17.70 3.43 -5.90
CA ARG A 129 16.58 4.28 -5.52
C ARG A 129 15.36 3.48 -5.08
N THR A 130 15.32 2.16 -5.28
CA THR A 130 14.13 1.31 -5.08
C THR A 130 13.75 1.04 -3.62
N LEU A 131 12.49 0.68 -3.36
CA LEU A 131 12.07 0.07 -2.10
C LEU A 131 12.69 -1.31 -1.91
N TYR A 132 13.00 -2.04 -2.98
CA TYR A 132 13.83 -3.25 -2.91
C TYR A 132 15.15 -2.98 -2.15
N ALA A 133 15.87 -1.92 -2.52
CA ALA A 133 17.12 -1.56 -1.86
C ALA A 133 16.93 -1.20 -0.39
N ARG A 134 15.81 -0.55 -0.02
CA ARG A 134 15.46 -0.28 1.37
C ARG A 134 15.19 -1.56 2.16
N HIS A 135 14.45 -2.51 1.57
CA HIS A 135 14.21 -3.83 2.16
C HIS A 135 15.50 -4.64 2.36
N MET A 136 16.49 -4.51 1.46
CA MET A 136 17.78 -5.17 1.65
C MET A 136 18.52 -4.66 2.88
N LYS A 137 18.48 -3.35 3.17
CA LYS A 137 19.03 -2.80 4.42
C LYS A 137 18.36 -3.37 5.67
N LEU A 138 17.04 -3.65 5.61
CA LEU A 138 16.33 -4.28 6.71
C LEU A 138 16.76 -5.74 6.91
N GLN A 139 17.01 -6.47 5.83
CA GLN A 139 17.56 -7.83 5.91
C GLN A 139 18.96 -7.84 6.53
N ASP A 140 19.83 -6.90 6.16
CA ASP A 140 21.15 -6.75 6.77
C ASP A 140 21.03 -6.48 8.29
N LEU A 141 20.11 -5.59 8.68
CA LEU A 141 19.81 -5.29 10.07
C LEU A 141 19.36 -6.54 10.86
N TYR A 142 18.53 -7.41 10.27
CA TYR A 142 18.13 -8.66 10.93
C TYR A 142 19.30 -9.62 11.12
N GLN A 143 20.24 -9.66 10.16
CA GLN A 143 21.45 -10.47 10.29
C GLN A 143 22.40 -9.92 11.36
N GLU A 144 22.53 -8.59 11.48
CA GLU A 144 23.28 -7.93 12.56
C GLU A 144 22.77 -8.35 13.95
N TRP A 145 21.46 -8.58 14.10
CA TRP A 145 20.85 -9.04 15.35
C TRP A 145 20.98 -10.55 15.58
N GLY A 146 21.54 -11.30 14.64
CA GLY A 146 21.61 -12.77 14.69
C GLY A 146 20.28 -13.46 14.35
N GLY A 147 19.34 -12.75 13.72
CA GLY A 147 18.04 -13.25 13.31
C GLY A 147 16.89 -12.30 13.63
N ASN A 148 15.68 -12.70 13.22
CA ASN A 148 14.47 -11.92 13.45
C ASN A 148 13.77 -12.36 14.74
N HIS A 149 14.29 -11.90 15.88
CA HIS A 149 13.79 -12.19 17.22
C HIS A 149 13.71 -10.92 18.08
N GLY A 150 12.86 -10.94 19.11
CA GLY A 150 12.73 -9.86 20.09
C GLY A 150 11.43 -9.09 19.98
N THR A 151 11.46 -7.83 20.38
CA THR A 151 10.26 -6.99 20.47
C THR A 151 9.58 -6.81 19.11
N THR A 152 8.25 -6.84 19.12
CA THR A 152 7.46 -6.75 17.89
C THR A 152 7.56 -5.38 17.25
N ALA A 153 7.87 -5.41 15.96
CA ALA A 153 7.78 -4.26 15.07
C ALA A 153 6.96 -4.64 13.84
N LEU A 154 5.94 -3.84 13.50
CA LEU A 154 5.12 -4.04 12.31
C LEU A 154 5.51 -3.01 11.26
N LEU A 155 6.07 -3.48 10.15
CA LEU A 155 6.49 -2.58 9.07
C LEU A 155 5.40 -2.51 7.99
N GLU A 156 5.28 -1.34 7.38
CA GLU A 156 4.44 -1.12 6.19
C GLU A 156 2.97 -1.55 6.38
N HIS A 157 2.39 -1.23 7.54
CA HIS A 157 1.03 -1.68 7.90
C HIS A 157 -0.01 -0.55 7.84
N GLY A 158 -0.14 0.07 6.66
CA GLY A 158 -1.16 1.06 6.32
C GLY A 158 -2.32 0.46 5.49
N ALA A 159 -2.84 1.20 4.52
CA ALA A 159 -3.84 0.66 3.59
C ALA A 159 -3.15 -0.21 2.51
N ASN A 160 -2.20 0.39 1.81
CA ASN A 160 -1.30 -0.20 0.83
C ASN A 160 0.06 0.49 1.00
N PRO A 161 1.11 -0.20 1.47
CA PRO A 161 1.12 -1.57 1.94
C PRO A 161 0.30 -1.74 3.24
N GLY A 162 -0.19 -2.96 3.52
CA GLY A 162 -1.02 -3.25 4.70
C GLY A 162 -2.32 -4.02 4.41
N LEU A 163 -3.48 -3.35 4.47
CA LEU A 163 -4.80 -3.96 4.21
C LEU A 163 -4.84 -4.79 2.92
N VAL A 164 -4.18 -4.33 1.87
CA VAL A 164 -4.14 -5.03 0.58
C VAL A 164 -3.54 -6.43 0.65
N SER A 165 -2.58 -6.66 1.54
CA SER A 165 -2.02 -7.99 1.79
C SER A 165 -3.04 -8.92 2.45
N HIS A 166 -3.91 -8.37 3.30
CA HIS A 166 -5.03 -9.10 3.90
C HIS A 166 -6.15 -9.35 2.89
N PHE A 167 -6.45 -8.38 2.01
CA PHE A 167 -7.38 -8.59 0.89
C PHE A 167 -6.88 -9.65 -0.09
N ALA A 168 -5.57 -9.74 -0.36
CA ALA A 168 -5.00 -10.81 -1.19
C ALA A 168 -5.22 -12.19 -0.57
N LYS A 169 -4.94 -12.33 0.74
CA LYS A 169 -5.21 -13.58 1.48
C LYS A 169 -6.69 -13.95 1.44
N ARG A 170 -7.59 -12.99 1.69
CA ARG A 170 -9.05 -13.20 1.60
C ARG A 170 -9.49 -13.60 0.19
N ALA A 171 -9.02 -12.91 -0.85
CA ALA A 171 -9.34 -13.21 -2.24
C ALA A 171 -8.93 -14.65 -2.61
N LEU A 172 -7.72 -15.08 -2.24
CA LEU A 172 -7.26 -16.46 -2.47
C LEU A 172 -8.18 -17.50 -1.82
N ARG A 173 -8.65 -17.25 -0.59
CA ARG A 173 -9.62 -18.14 0.07
C ARG A 173 -10.97 -18.12 -0.63
N ASP A 174 -11.48 -16.94 -0.98
CA ASP A 174 -12.79 -16.78 -1.61
C ASP A 174 -12.83 -17.43 -3.00
N ILE A 175 -11.79 -17.25 -3.81
CA ILE A 175 -11.63 -17.92 -5.12
C ILE A 175 -11.54 -19.44 -4.93
N THR A 176 -10.77 -19.91 -3.94
CA THR A 176 -10.65 -21.35 -3.65
C THR A 176 -11.99 -21.95 -3.26
N ASN A 177 -12.70 -21.34 -2.31
CA ASN A 177 -14.01 -21.78 -1.88
C ASN A 177 -15.02 -21.77 -3.04
N ARG A 178 -14.97 -20.74 -3.89
CA ARG A 178 -15.82 -20.66 -5.07
C ARG A 178 -15.54 -21.78 -6.06
N LEU A 179 -14.26 -22.06 -6.35
CA LEU A 179 -13.84 -23.18 -7.20
C LEU A 179 -14.31 -24.53 -6.66
N LEU A 180 -14.08 -24.77 -5.37
CA LEU A 180 -14.51 -26.01 -4.71
C LEU A 180 -16.04 -26.16 -4.68
N SER A 181 -16.80 -25.07 -4.63
CA SER A 181 -18.26 -25.10 -4.71
C SER A 181 -18.73 -25.37 -6.14
N ASP A 182 -18.23 -24.62 -7.12
CA ASP A 182 -18.67 -24.71 -8.52
C ASP A 182 -18.22 -26.01 -9.19
N ARG A 183 -17.08 -26.58 -8.74
CA ARG A 183 -16.47 -27.79 -9.32
C ARG A 183 -16.14 -28.83 -8.24
N PRO A 184 -17.15 -29.61 -7.77
CA PRO A 184 -16.97 -30.65 -6.76
C PRO A 184 -15.88 -31.68 -7.08
N PHE A 185 -15.66 -31.97 -8.37
CA PHE A 185 -14.72 -33.00 -8.85
C PHE A 185 -13.43 -32.42 -9.46
N ASP A 186 -13.07 -31.16 -9.16
CA ASP A 186 -11.80 -30.58 -9.62
C ASP A 186 -10.62 -31.40 -9.08
N SER A 187 -9.69 -31.78 -9.96
CA SER A 187 -8.55 -32.63 -9.61
C SER A 187 -7.61 -31.98 -8.60
N ARG A 188 -7.62 -30.64 -8.48
CA ARG A 188 -6.82 -29.88 -7.52
C ARG A 188 -7.40 -29.89 -6.10
N ARG A 189 -8.65 -30.35 -5.90
CA ARG A 189 -9.37 -30.27 -4.61
C ARG A 189 -8.54 -30.70 -3.40
N PRO A 190 -7.89 -31.89 -3.37
CA PRO A 190 -7.18 -32.33 -2.16
C PRO A 190 -6.04 -31.40 -1.77
N SER A 191 -5.33 -30.84 -2.75
CA SER A 191 -4.23 -29.89 -2.53
C SER A 191 -4.76 -28.52 -2.10
N LEU A 192 -5.87 -28.06 -2.70
CA LEU A 192 -6.51 -26.80 -2.34
C LEU A 192 -7.07 -26.83 -0.92
N GLU A 193 -7.77 -27.89 -0.53
CA GLU A 193 -8.31 -28.07 0.83
C GLU A 193 -7.19 -28.12 1.87
N ARG A 194 -6.07 -28.81 1.57
CA ARG A 194 -4.88 -28.82 2.43
C ARG A 194 -4.29 -27.43 2.59
N ALA A 195 -3.98 -26.75 1.48
CA ALA A 195 -3.39 -25.43 1.50
C ALA A 195 -4.29 -24.39 2.18
N LEU A 196 -5.61 -24.52 2.03
CA LEU A 196 -6.59 -23.69 2.72
C LEU A 196 -6.59 -23.92 4.23
N GLY A 197 -6.58 -25.19 4.67
CA GLY A 197 -6.53 -25.56 6.09
C GLY A 197 -5.22 -25.14 6.77
N GLU A 198 -4.10 -25.22 6.06
CA GLU A 198 -2.77 -24.79 6.53
C GLU A 198 -2.54 -23.28 6.39
N ARG A 199 -3.47 -22.55 5.76
CA ARG A 199 -3.30 -21.13 5.37
C ARG A 199 -2.01 -20.89 4.57
N HIS A 200 -1.65 -21.85 3.71
CA HIS A 200 -0.46 -21.78 2.86
C HIS A 200 -0.76 -20.96 1.59
N TYR A 201 -0.82 -19.64 1.72
CA TYR A 201 -1.27 -18.73 0.66
C TYR A 201 -0.45 -18.80 -0.65
N ALA A 202 0.87 -19.02 -0.57
CA ALA A 202 1.70 -19.24 -1.78
C ALA A 202 1.26 -20.49 -2.58
N ALA A 203 0.83 -21.55 -1.88
CA ALA A 203 0.36 -22.77 -2.52
C ALA A 203 -1.05 -22.58 -3.10
N LEU A 204 -1.91 -21.82 -2.41
CA LEU A 204 -3.21 -21.43 -2.97
C LEU A 204 -3.03 -20.63 -4.27
N ALA A 205 -2.19 -19.60 -4.25
CA ALA A 205 -1.93 -18.76 -5.42
C ALA A 205 -1.41 -19.59 -6.62
N TYR A 206 -0.46 -20.50 -6.36
CA TYR A 206 0.03 -21.45 -7.36
C TYR A 206 -1.05 -22.39 -7.91
N LEU A 207 -1.80 -23.08 -7.03
CA LEU A 207 -2.82 -24.07 -7.41
C LEU A 207 -4.00 -23.44 -8.16
N LEU A 208 -4.37 -22.21 -7.80
CA LEU A 208 -5.39 -21.42 -8.49
C LEU A 208 -4.90 -20.88 -9.84
N GLY A 209 -3.59 -20.86 -10.07
CA GLY A 209 -2.99 -20.32 -11.28
C GLY A 209 -2.94 -18.79 -11.32
N VAL A 210 -2.90 -18.11 -10.17
CA VAL A 210 -2.78 -16.64 -10.12
C VAL A 210 -1.46 -16.21 -10.77
N ARG A 211 -1.52 -15.31 -11.74
CA ARG A 211 -0.37 -14.79 -12.50
C ARG A 211 0.00 -13.38 -12.09
N VAL A 212 -0.99 -12.51 -12.00
CA VAL A 212 -0.80 -11.08 -11.75
C VAL A 212 -1.70 -10.65 -10.61
N ILE A 213 -1.17 -9.80 -9.74
CA ILE A 213 -1.91 -9.12 -8.69
C ILE A 213 -1.66 -7.62 -8.86
N HIS A 214 -2.67 -6.88 -9.30
CA HIS A 214 -2.61 -5.44 -9.16
C HIS A 214 -3.11 -5.06 -7.78
N ILE A 215 -2.38 -4.16 -7.13
CA ILE A 215 -3.01 -3.32 -6.12
C ILE A 215 -3.72 -2.24 -6.92
N SER A 216 -5.04 -2.37 -7.07
CA SER A 216 -5.84 -1.56 -7.98
C SER A 216 -6.64 -0.54 -7.18
N GLU A 217 -6.39 0.73 -7.43
CA GLU A 217 -7.02 1.82 -6.67
C GLU A 217 -7.55 2.92 -7.56
N ARG A 218 -8.74 3.40 -7.20
CA ARG A 218 -9.35 4.60 -7.77
C ARG A 218 -9.89 5.48 -6.66
N ASP A 219 -9.28 6.64 -6.50
CA ASP A 219 -9.79 7.70 -5.63
C ASP A 219 -10.66 8.67 -6.43
N THR A 220 -11.91 8.84 -5.99
CA THR A 220 -12.90 9.71 -6.64
C THR A 220 -13.27 10.92 -5.81
N GLN A 221 -12.60 11.14 -4.68
CA GLN A 221 -12.88 12.26 -3.78
C GLN A 221 -12.62 13.58 -4.50
N VAL A 222 -13.61 14.49 -4.46
CA VAL A 222 -13.57 15.77 -5.16
C VAL A 222 -13.79 16.93 -4.21
N THR A 223 -13.04 18.01 -4.39
CA THR A 223 -13.23 19.27 -3.66
C THR A 223 -13.88 20.34 -4.54
N SER A 224 -14.64 21.25 -3.94
CA SER A 224 -15.15 22.46 -4.59
C SER A 224 -14.20 23.65 -4.46
N LEU A 225 -13.08 23.51 -3.74
CA LEU A 225 -12.11 24.58 -3.63
C LEU A 225 -11.42 24.82 -4.98
N GLU A 226 -11.31 26.10 -5.33
CA GLU A 226 -10.49 26.52 -6.46
C GLU A 226 -9.01 26.31 -6.11
N ARG A 227 -8.32 25.50 -6.92
CA ARG A 227 -6.91 25.18 -6.71
C ARG A 227 -6.00 26.25 -7.31
N PRO A 228 -5.17 26.94 -6.52
CA PRO A 228 -4.14 27.81 -7.08
C PRO A 228 -3.10 26.97 -7.85
N GLY A 229 -2.62 27.47 -8.98
CA GLY A 229 -1.74 26.70 -9.89
C GLY A 229 -0.38 26.29 -9.31
N ASN A 230 0.04 26.86 -8.18
CA ASN A 230 1.29 26.52 -7.49
C ASN A 230 1.08 25.64 -6.24
N VAL A 231 -0.13 25.09 -6.03
CA VAL A 231 -0.47 24.23 -4.90
C VAL A 231 -0.79 22.83 -5.39
N PHE A 232 -0.11 21.83 -4.83
CA PHE A 232 -0.43 20.43 -5.09
C PHE A 232 -1.57 19.96 -4.18
N PHE A 233 -2.65 19.44 -4.77
CA PHE A 233 -3.78 18.89 -4.03
C PHE A 233 -3.74 17.36 -4.05
N ASN A 234 -3.96 16.73 -2.91
CA ASN A 234 -4.10 15.27 -2.80
C ASN A 234 -4.96 14.90 -1.58
N THR A 235 -5.40 13.65 -1.48
CA THR A 235 -6.17 13.13 -0.34
C THR A 235 -5.28 12.59 0.78
N TRP A 236 -4.02 12.33 0.48
CA TRP A 236 -2.98 11.91 1.42
C TRP A 236 -1.64 12.61 1.11
N SER A 237 -0.58 12.25 1.84
CA SER A 237 0.73 12.93 1.79
C SER A 237 1.19 13.28 0.37
N VAL A 238 1.30 14.59 0.10
CA VAL A 238 1.86 15.07 -1.18
C VAL A 238 3.35 14.79 -1.28
N GLU A 239 4.08 14.80 -0.16
CA GLU A 239 5.46 14.32 -0.16
C GLU A 239 5.53 12.87 -0.62
N GLY A 240 4.79 11.99 0.04
CA GLY A 240 4.85 10.55 -0.24
C GLY A 240 4.56 10.27 -1.70
N LEU A 241 3.44 10.81 -2.22
CA LEU A 241 3.09 10.65 -3.63
C LEU A 241 4.15 11.20 -4.60
N PHE A 242 4.77 12.34 -4.29
CA PHE A 242 5.80 12.91 -5.16
C PHE A 242 7.10 12.08 -5.10
N GLU A 243 7.53 11.68 -3.91
CA GLU A 243 8.72 10.88 -3.67
C GLU A 243 8.62 9.51 -4.36
N GLU A 244 7.52 8.80 -4.11
CA GLU A 244 7.24 7.49 -4.67
C GLU A 244 6.99 7.59 -6.17
N GLY A 245 6.26 8.61 -6.60
CA GLY A 245 5.89 8.81 -7.98
C GLY A 245 7.05 9.17 -8.89
N THR A 246 8.04 9.91 -8.39
CA THR A 246 9.26 10.30 -9.12
C THR A 246 10.43 9.34 -8.91
N ALA A 247 10.20 8.24 -8.19
CA ALA A 247 11.10 7.11 -8.15
C ALA A 247 10.87 6.16 -9.34
N PRO A 248 11.84 5.27 -9.63
CA PRO A 248 11.65 4.19 -10.61
C PRO A 248 10.35 3.42 -10.39
N ALA A 249 9.63 3.09 -11.46
CA ALA A 249 8.51 2.15 -11.36
C ALA A 249 9.02 0.79 -10.86
N GLU A 250 8.35 0.20 -9.86
CA GLU A 250 8.75 -1.07 -9.24
C GLU A 250 7.61 -2.08 -9.30
N MET A 251 7.97 -3.34 -9.58
CA MET A 251 7.01 -4.43 -9.63
C MET A 251 7.66 -5.76 -9.25
N GLY A 252 6.94 -6.54 -8.44
CA GLY A 252 7.15 -7.97 -8.33
C GLY A 252 7.06 -8.61 -9.70
N TRP A 253 8.02 -9.46 -10.05
CA TRP A 253 8.13 -10.03 -11.39
C TRP A 253 7.81 -11.52 -11.38
N GLY A 254 6.69 -11.88 -11.99
CA GLY A 254 6.15 -13.23 -11.97
C GLY A 254 6.95 -14.21 -12.82
N THR A 255 6.91 -15.49 -12.44
CA THR A 255 7.59 -16.57 -13.19
C THR A 255 6.93 -16.87 -14.53
N HIS A 256 5.70 -16.37 -14.78
CA HIS A 256 4.99 -16.53 -16.05
C HIS A 256 5.39 -15.49 -17.10
N GLU A 257 6.05 -14.41 -16.70
CA GLU A 257 6.48 -13.35 -17.61
C GLU A 257 7.61 -13.83 -18.52
N ARG A 258 7.41 -13.74 -19.82
CA ARG A 258 8.33 -14.29 -20.84
C ARG A 258 9.40 -13.31 -21.29
N VAL A 259 9.10 -12.01 -21.20
CA VAL A 259 9.93 -10.94 -21.76
C VAL A 259 10.01 -9.80 -20.77
N LEU A 260 11.23 -9.39 -20.44
CA LEU A 260 11.49 -8.18 -19.67
C LEU A 260 11.23 -6.93 -20.53
N PRO A 261 10.65 -5.86 -19.95
CA PRO A 261 10.59 -4.56 -20.61
C PRO A 261 11.99 -4.06 -21.02
N THR A 262 12.08 -3.33 -22.13
CA THR A 262 13.37 -2.90 -22.72
C THR A 262 14.21 -2.05 -21.77
N ASP A 263 13.57 -1.24 -20.94
CA ASP A 263 14.21 -0.34 -19.97
C ASP A 263 14.29 -0.95 -18.56
N SER A 264 13.98 -2.23 -18.41
CA SER A 264 14.02 -2.93 -17.13
C SER A 264 15.42 -2.99 -16.52
N CYS A 265 15.43 -3.00 -15.21
CA CYS A 265 16.58 -3.10 -14.34
C CYS A 265 16.30 -4.24 -13.34
N THR A 266 17.24 -5.18 -13.22
CA THR A 266 17.13 -6.32 -12.31
C THR A 266 18.06 -6.18 -11.11
N HIS A 267 17.74 -6.86 -10.01
CA HIS A 267 18.57 -6.91 -8.80
C HIS A 267 19.48 -8.14 -8.79
N SER A 268 20.72 -7.97 -8.31
CA SER A 268 21.74 -9.01 -8.25
C SER A 268 21.86 -9.70 -6.87
N THR A 269 21.27 -9.13 -5.82
CA THR A 269 21.31 -9.65 -4.44
C THR A 269 19.88 -9.83 -3.91
N GLY A 270 19.71 -10.48 -2.76
CA GLY A 270 18.41 -10.68 -2.14
C GLY A 270 17.52 -11.71 -2.85
N PRO A 271 16.18 -11.69 -2.62
CA PRO A 271 15.23 -12.65 -3.19
C PRO A 271 15.00 -12.53 -4.70
N ARG A 272 15.48 -11.44 -5.32
CA ARG A 272 15.38 -11.14 -6.76
C ARG A 272 13.95 -11.34 -7.28
N ASN A 273 12.98 -10.84 -6.52
CA ASN A 273 11.55 -11.01 -6.79
C ASN A 273 10.91 -9.81 -7.46
N GLN A 274 11.66 -8.74 -7.68
CA GLN A 274 11.20 -7.55 -8.39
C GLN A 274 12.13 -7.19 -9.55
N ILE A 275 11.59 -6.38 -10.45
CA ILE A 275 12.34 -5.52 -11.35
C ILE A 275 11.95 -4.06 -11.09
N CYS A 276 12.76 -3.13 -11.55
CA CYS A 276 12.35 -1.74 -11.71
C CYS A 276 12.54 -1.26 -13.15
N LEU A 277 11.83 -0.21 -13.56
CA LEU A 277 12.02 0.44 -14.84
C LEU A 277 12.91 1.67 -14.69
N ARG A 278 13.50 2.17 -15.78
CA ARG A 278 14.30 3.41 -15.72
C ARG A 278 13.41 4.65 -15.60
N ASP A 279 12.21 4.58 -16.13
CA ASP A 279 11.23 5.65 -16.05
C ASP A 279 10.58 5.73 -14.66
N PHE A 280 9.97 6.87 -14.39
CA PHE A 280 9.29 7.14 -13.13
C PHE A 280 7.95 6.41 -13.06
N GLY A 281 7.51 6.09 -11.84
CA GLY A 281 6.21 5.47 -11.61
C GLY A 281 5.04 6.27 -12.19
N ILE A 282 5.09 7.60 -12.05
CA ILE A 282 4.07 8.51 -12.61
C ILE A 282 4.08 8.58 -14.15
N ASN A 283 5.08 8.01 -14.82
CA ASN A 283 5.15 7.94 -16.29
C ASN A 283 4.90 6.52 -16.81
N THR A 284 4.76 5.54 -15.92
CA THR A 284 4.54 4.14 -16.30
C THR A 284 3.07 3.80 -16.14
N PHE A 285 2.38 3.59 -17.27
CA PHE A 285 0.93 3.41 -17.29
C PHE A 285 0.54 1.98 -17.66
N VAL A 286 -0.46 1.45 -16.95
CA VAL A 286 -1.01 0.12 -17.19
C VAL A 286 -2.53 0.10 -17.19
N LYS A 287 -3.11 -0.78 -17.98
CA LYS A 287 -4.52 -1.14 -17.88
C LYS A 287 -4.76 -1.90 -16.58
N THR A 288 -5.80 -1.53 -15.86
CA THR A 288 -6.25 -2.24 -14.66
C THR A 288 -7.76 -2.10 -14.51
N ARG A 289 -8.31 -2.71 -13.47
CA ARG A 289 -9.74 -2.66 -13.20
C ARG A 289 -10.03 -2.60 -11.70
N VAL A 290 -11.02 -1.76 -11.36
CA VAL A 290 -11.72 -1.78 -10.08
C VAL A 290 -13.20 -2.13 -10.34
N PRO A 291 -14.00 -2.51 -9.32
CA PRO A 291 -15.40 -2.84 -9.52
C PRO A 291 -16.19 -1.75 -10.26
N SER A 292 -15.89 -0.47 -9.99
CA SER A 292 -16.60 0.65 -10.62
C SER A 292 -16.22 0.93 -12.07
N ALA A 293 -15.01 0.57 -12.53
CA ALA A 293 -14.53 0.90 -13.87
C ALA A 293 -13.28 0.11 -14.31
N GLU A 294 -13.10 -0.04 -15.62
CA GLU A 294 -11.76 -0.22 -16.20
C GLU A 294 -11.05 1.14 -16.23
N LEU A 295 -9.75 1.16 -15.92
CA LEU A 295 -8.99 2.40 -15.84
C LEU A 295 -7.52 2.21 -16.24
N VAL A 296 -6.86 3.35 -16.45
CA VAL A 296 -5.41 3.45 -16.62
C VAL A 296 -4.79 3.90 -15.32
N GLY A 297 -3.99 3.04 -14.70
CA GLY A 297 -3.29 3.33 -13.46
C GLY A 297 -1.80 3.59 -13.70
N MET A 298 -1.18 4.34 -12.80
CA MET A 298 0.27 4.53 -12.75
C MET A 298 0.91 3.45 -11.88
N ILE A 299 2.11 2.98 -12.25
CA ILE A 299 2.92 2.07 -11.42
C ILE A 299 3.75 2.90 -10.43
N ILE A 300 3.07 3.45 -9.43
CA ILE A 300 3.74 4.06 -8.28
C ILE A 300 4.37 2.94 -7.45
N ARG A 301 5.63 3.08 -7.08
CA ARG A 301 6.31 2.03 -6.30
C ARG A 301 5.70 1.90 -4.90
N HIS A 302 5.61 0.70 -4.40
CA HIS A 302 5.00 0.41 -3.09
C HIS A 302 5.61 -0.86 -2.50
N GLY A 303 5.66 -0.93 -1.15
CA GLY A 303 6.29 -2.02 -0.41
C GLY A 303 5.67 -3.39 -0.68
N GLU A 304 4.35 -3.46 -0.84
CA GLU A 304 3.66 -4.73 -1.09
C GLU A 304 4.00 -5.36 -2.44
N ALA A 305 4.46 -4.58 -3.42
CA ALA A 305 5.00 -5.14 -4.66
C ALA A 305 6.22 -6.02 -4.39
N PHE A 306 6.98 -5.72 -3.33
CA PHE A 306 8.12 -6.51 -2.86
C PHE A 306 7.64 -7.63 -1.94
N THR A 307 6.96 -7.28 -0.84
CA THR A 307 6.64 -8.24 0.23
C THR A 307 5.66 -9.30 -0.23
N LEU A 308 4.56 -8.93 -0.91
CA LEU A 308 3.52 -9.86 -1.34
C LEU A 308 4.00 -10.79 -2.45
N SER A 309 4.76 -10.27 -3.42
CA SER A 309 5.40 -11.08 -4.46
C SER A 309 6.35 -12.11 -3.85
N HIS A 310 7.15 -11.70 -2.86
CA HIS A 310 8.05 -12.61 -2.17
C HIS A 310 7.30 -13.65 -1.34
N PHE A 311 6.32 -13.22 -0.55
CA PHE A 311 5.49 -14.05 0.33
C PHE A 311 4.72 -15.14 -0.44
N LEU A 312 4.25 -14.83 -1.65
CA LEU A 312 3.55 -15.78 -2.51
C LEU A 312 4.49 -16.63 -3.38
N SER A 313 5.81 -16.49 -3.25
CA SER A 313 6.76 -17.29 -4.02
C SER A 313 6.90 -18.71 -3.48
N LEU A 314 6.96 -19.70 -4.36
CA LEU A 314 7.37 -21.07 -4.04
C LEU A 314 8.77 -21.32 -4.59
N GLN A 315 9.59 -22.05 -3.84
CA GLN A 315 10.96 -22.41 -4.24
C GLN A 315 10.99 -23.83 -4.81
N SER A 316 11.79 -24.00 -5.87
CA SER A 316 12.23 -25.29 -6.38
C SER A 316 13.27 -25.92 -5.44
N PRO A 317 13.52 -27.24 -5.54
CA PRO A 317 14.57 -27.90 -4.74
C PRO A 317 15.98 -27.33 -4.93
N ASP A 318 16.26 -26.69 -6.07
CA ASP A 318 17.54 -26.04 -6.39
C ASP A 318 17.62 -24.58 -5.91
N GLY A 319 16.58 -24.07 -5.23
CA GLY A 319 16.51 -22.71 -4.71
C GLY A 319 16.10 -21.64 -5.75
N THR A 320 15.68 -22.04 -6.95
CA THR A 320 15.09 -21.12 -7.93
C THR A 320 13.58 -20.94 -7.68
N PRO A 321 12.97 -19.80 -8.02
CA PRO A 321 11.52 -19.63 -7.84
C PRO A 321 10.75 -20.55 -8.80
N ALA A 322 10.03 -21.54 -8.25
CA ALA A 322 9.12 -22.42 -8.98
C ALA A 322 7.83 -21.71 -9.40
N TYR A 323 7.40 -20.76 -8.57
CA TYR A 323 6.22 -19.94 -8.78
C TYR A 323 6.40 -18.59 -8.11
N ARG A 324 5.94 -17.53 -8.77
CA ARG A 324 5.80 -16.19 -8.23
C ARG A 324 4.78 -15.41 -9.08
N PRO A 325 3.86 -14.64 -8.49
CA PRO A 325 3.02 -13.72 -9.26
C PRO A 325 3.74 -12.40 -9.56
N THR A 326 3.38 -11.76 -10.67
CA THR A 326 3.66 -10.34 -10.90
C THR A 326 2.81 -9.53 -9.92
N VAL A 327 3.40 -8.57 -9.21
CA VAL A 327 2.68 -7.72 -8.24
C VAL A 327 3.10 -6.28 -8.40
N HIS A 328 2.16 -5.37 -8.61
CA HIS A 328 2.46 -3.94 -8.57
C HIS A 328 1.23 -3.11 -8.25
N TYR A 329 1.46 -1.89 -7.79
CA TYR A 329 0.42 -0.91 -7.62
C TYR A 329 0.02 -0.31 -8.97
N SER A 330 -1.26 -0.01 -9.11
CA SER A 330 -1.88 0.55 -10.30
C SER A 330 -2.88 1.59 -9.84
N TYR A 331 -2.40 2.83 -9.75
CA TYR A 331 -3.08 3.89 -9.03
C TYR A 331 -3.65 4.96 -9.97
N LEU A 332 -4.93 5.26 -9.79
CA LEU A 332 -5.55 6.48 -10.28
C LEU A 332 -5.95 7.34 -9.07
N PRO A 333 -5.15 8.37 -8.72
CA PRO A 333 -5.44 9.23 -7.58
C PRO A 333 -6.63 10.15 -7.87
N CYS A 334 -7.02 10.94 -6.87
CA CYS A 334 -8.12 11.87 -6.99
C CYS A 334 -7.93 12.84 -8.19
N PRO A 335 -9.01 13.37 -8.78
CA PRO A 335 -8.93 14.21 -9.98
C PRO A 335 -7.96 15.40 -9.85
N GLN A 336 -7.90 16.02 -8.67
CA GLN A 336 -6.99 17.13 -8.39
C GLN A 336 -5.52 16.68 -8.40
N ALA A 337 -5.20 15.54 -7.77
CA ALA A 337 -3.85 15.00 -7.77
C ALA A 337 -3.39 14.62 -9.17
N VAL A 338 -4.28 14.08 -10.03
CA VAL A 338 -3.90 13.80 -11.42
C VAL A 338 -3.49 15.08 -12.18
N GLN A 339 -4.22 16.19 -11.99
CA GLN A 339 -3.84 17.47 -12.58
C GLN A 339 -2.48 17.96 -12.05
N CYS A 340 -2.26 17.85 -10.74
CA CYS A 340 -0.98 18.25 -10.14
C CYS A 340 0.19 17.39 -10.60
N LEU A 341 0.00 16.07 -10.79
CA LEU A 341 1.02 15.20 -11.36
C LEU A 341 1.35 15.58 -12.81
N GLU A 342 0.37 16.04 -13.59
CA GLU A 342 0.64 16.55 -14.93
C GLU A 342 1.48 17.83 -14.92
N GLU A 343 1.24 18.71 -13.96
CA GLU A 343 2.09 19.88 -13.74
C GLU A 343 3.52 19.48 -13.36
N VAL A 344 3.68 18.44 -12.52
CA VAL A 344 4.99 17.85 -12.21
C VAL A 344 5.68 17.30 -13.46
N ARG A 345 4.98 16.60 -14.35
CA ARG A 345 5.58 16.11 -15.61
C ARG A 345 6.04 17.26 -16.50
N THR A 346 5.18 18.27 -16.68
CA THR A 346 5.43 19.39 -17.60
C THR A 346 6.47 20.38 -17.09
N ASN A 347 6.70 20.46 -15.78
CA ASN A 347 7.69 21.37 -15.19
C ASN A 347 9.10 20.75 -15.01
N GLY A 348 9.30 19.53 -15.52
CA GLY A 348 10.57 18.80 -15.41
C GLY A 348 10.76 18.12 -14.05
N PHE A 349 9.69 17.56 -13.49
CA PHE A 349 9.67 16.82 -12.21
C PHE A 349 10.09 17.67 -11.01
N LYS A 350 9.72 18.95 -11.04
CA LYS A 350 9.87 19.87 -9.92
C LYS A 350 8.64 19.83 -9.05
N ARG A 351 8.89 19.92 -7.77
CA ARG A 351 7.86 19.96 -6.76
C ARG A 351 7.18 21.32 -6.70
N HIS A 352 5.89 21.34 -6.39
CA HIS A 352 5.17 22.56 -6.03
C HIS A 352 5.68 23.12 -4.70
N ASP A 353 5.60 24.45 -4.54
CA ASP A 353 6.10 25.15 -3.35
C ASP A 353 5.27 24.84 -2.09
N THR A 354 3.98 24.55 -2.30
CA THR A 354 3.01 24.30 -1.23
C THR A 354 2.04 23.20 -1.64
N TRP A 355 1.32 22.66 -0.65
CA TRP A 355 0.36 21.59 -0.86
C TRP A 355 -0.86 21.74 0.04
N HIS A 356 -1.95 21.09 -0.36
CA HIS A 356 -3.19 20.99 0.39
C HIS A 356 -3.62 19.52 0.45
N ILE A 357 -3.75 19.00 1.66
CA ILE A 357 -4.30 17.66 1.89
C ILE A 357 -5.80 17.82 2.09
N MET A 358 -6.58 17.30 1.14
CA MET A 358 -8.03 17.43 1.08
C MET A 358 -8.69 16.74 2.28
N GLY A 359 -9.60 17.45 2.95
CA GLY A 359 -10.28 16.97 4.16
C GLY A 359 -11.74 17.42 4.19
N ASP A 360 -12.05 18.40 5.03
CA ASP A 360 -13.40 18.97 5.15
C ASP A 360 -13.92 19.58 3.84
N ASP A 361 -13.02 19.98 2.94
CA ASP A 361 -13.35 20.57 1.64
C ASP A 361 -13.79 19.54 0.59
N ILE A 362 -13.67 18.24 0.87
CA ILE A 362 -14.22 17.20 -0.01
C ILE A 362 -15.74 17.29 -0.02
N THR A 363 -16.32 17.36 -1.21
CA THR A 363 -17.76 17.53 -1.45
C THR A 363 -18.49 16.25 -1.84
N GLY A 364 -17.75 15.20 -2.18
CA GLY A 364 -18.28 13.89 -2.51
C GLY A 364 -17.20 12.94 -2.98
N GLY A 365 -17.59 11.70 -3.24
CA GLY A 365 -16.71 10.65 -3.75
C GLY A 365 -16.36 9.60 -2.69
N TYR A 366 -15.56 8.65 -3.12
CA TYR A 366 -15.11 7.49 -2.35
C TYR A 366 -13.70 7.09 -2.78
N ASP A 367 -13.05 6.35 -1.91
CA ASP A 367 -11.79 5.67 -2.18
C ASP A 367 -12.07 4.17 -2.35
N GLU A 368 -11.78 3.63 -3.54
CA GLU A 368 -11.92 2.23 -3.90
C GLU A 368 -10.54 1.60 -4.07
N LEU A 369 -10.07 0.95 -3.00
CA LEU A 369 -8.75 0.34 -2.89
C LEU A 369 -8.89 -1.16 -2.66
N GLY A 370 -8.21 -1.96 -3.47
CA GLY A 370 -8.18 -3.41 -3.30
C GLY A 370 -7.10 -4.09 -4.12
N VAL A 371 -7.21 -5.40 -4.19
CA VAL A 371 -6.37 -6.26 -5.02
C VAL A 371 -7.18 -6.88 -6.14
N LEU A 372 -6.62 -6.87 -7.34
CA LEU A 372 -7.13 -7.55 -8.52
C LEU A 372 -6.23 -8.76 -8.82
N LEU A 373 -6.66 -9.95 -8.42
CA LEU A 373 -5.97 -11.21 -8.73
C LEU A 373 -6.41 -11.68 -10.12
N MET A 374 -5.47 -12.16 -10.93
CA MET A 374 -5.71 -12.48 -12.34
C MET A 374 -5.02 -13.78 -12.76
N GLY A 375 -5.54 -14.44 -13.79
CA GLY A 375 -4.97 -15.65 -14.39
C GLY A 375 -5.59 -16.97 -13.93
N HIS A 376 -6.47 -16.92 -12.94
CA HIS A 376 -7.18 -18.08 -12.42
C HIS A 376 -8.44 -18.40 -13.25
N ASP A 377 -9.14 -19.48 -12.88
CA ASP A 377 -10.35 -20.02 -13.54
C ASP A 377 -11.47 -19.00 -13.81
N TYR A 378 -11.51 -17.91 -13.05
CA TYR A 378 -12.55 -16.87 -13.11
C TYR A 378 -12.06 -15.58 -13.78
N LYS A 379 -11.00 -15.65 -14.60
CA LYS A 379 -10.30 -14.52 -15.23
C LYS A 379 -9.63 -13.61 -14.21
N SER A 380 -10.42 -12.75 -13.57
CA SER A 380 -9.96 -11.81 -12.56
C SER A 380 -10.91 -11.74 -11.37
N TRP A 381 -10.38 -11.38 -10.20
CA TRP A 381 -11.11 -11.30 -8.95
C TRP A 381 -10.65 -10.09 -8.16
N TRP A 382 -11.59 -9.24 -7.78
CA TRP A 382 -11.30 -8.06 -6.98
C TRP A 382 -11.76 -8.26 -5.54
N CYS A 383 -10.89 -7.93 -4.58
CA CYS A 383 -11.22 -7.87 -3.16
C CYS A 383 -10.63 -6.60 -2.55
N GLY A 384 -11.42 -5.84 -1.81
CA GLY A 384 -10.95 -4.57 -1.27
C GLY A 384 -12.04 -3.78 -0.58
N THR A 385 -11.73 -2.53 -0.23
CA THR A 385 -12.59 -1.56 0.43
C THR A 385 -13.18 -0.56 -0.57
N ILE A 386 -14.45 -0.21 -0.39
CA ILE A 386 -15.10 0.93 -1.04
C ILE A 386 -15.69 1.78 0.08
N LEU A 387 -14.99 2.87 0.40
CA LEU A 387 -15.34 3.75 1.50
C LEU A 387 -15.66 5.15 0.99
N SER A 388 -16.90 5.59 1.22
CA SER A 388 -17.33 6.94 0.87
C SER A 388 -16.85 7.99 1.86
N ILE A 389 -16.73 9.24 1.40
CA ILE A 389 -16.42 10.37 2.29
C ILE A 389 -17.51 10.56 3.36
N GLU A 390 -18.77 10.29 3.04
CA GLU A 390 -19.89 10.40 3.96
C GLU A 390 -19.78 9.37 5.10
N GLU A 391 -19.48 8.11 4.78
CA GLU A 391 -19.25 7.06 5.77
C GLU A 391 -18.01 7.36 6.63
N ALA A 392 -16.91 7.81 6.00
CA ALA A 392 -15.69 8.14 6.71
C ALA A 392 -15.92 9.25 7.76
N ARG A 393 -16.60 10.32 7.38
CA ARG A 393 -16.94 11.44 8.28
C ARG A 393 -17.93 11.06 9.38
N ALA A 394 -18.84 10.13 9.10
CA ALA A 394 -19.75 9.58 10.11
C ALA A 394 -18.99 8.79 11.19
N LEU A 395 -17.89 8.14 10.83
CA LEU A 395 -17.07 7.32 11.73
C LEU A 395 -15.99 8.13 12.48
N VAL A 396 -15.32 9.04 11.77
CA VAL A 396 -14.28 9.93 12.29
C VAL A 396 -14.46 11.32 11.66
N PRO A 397 -15.09 12.26 12.37
CA PRO A 397 -15.33 13.62 11.85
C PRO A 397 -14.03 14.32 11.45
N GLY A 398 -14.09 15.05 10.34
CA GLY A 398 -12.95 15.83 9.81
C GLY A 398 -11.90 15.01 9.04
N GLN A 399 -12.13 13.71 8.87
CA GLN A 399 -11.23 12.82 8.12
C GLN A 399 -11.85 12.38 6.80
N ASN A 400 -10.98 11.97 5.88
CA ASN A 400 -11.37 11.53 4.54
C ASN A 400 -11.34 10.00 4.44
N ALA A 401 -11.80 9.46 3.30
CA ALA A 401 -11.86 8.00 3.12
C ALA A 401 -10.46 7.36 3.16
N THR A 402 -9.50 7.95 2.45
CA THR A 402 -8.12 7.47 2.34
C THR A 402 -7.45 7.37 3.72
N THR A 403 -7.50 8.43 4.54
CA THR A 403 -6.86 8.43 5.86
C THR A 403 -7.51 7.46 6.84
N LEU A 404 -8.83 7.24 6.74
CA LEU A 404 -9.53 6.28 7.58
C LEU A 404 -9.17 4.83 7.25
N GLN A 405 -8.99 4.48 5.97
CA GLN A 405 -8.53 3.14 5.59
C GLN A 405 -7.15 2.84 6.20
N VAL A 406 -6.21 3.79 6.12
CA VAL A 406 -4.86 3.65 6.70
C VAL A 406 -4.94 3.54 8.23
N ALA A 407 -5.68 4.43 8.89
CA ALA A 407 -5.80 4.45 10.35
C ALA A 407 -6.46 3.16 10.90
N ALA A 408 -7.47 2.63 10.21
CA ALA A 408 -8.12 1.38 10.58
C ALA A 408 -7.14 0.20 10.56
N SER A 409 -6.29 0.14 9.55
CA SER A 409 -5.23 -0.87 9.43
C SER A 409 -4.23 -0.80 10.57
N VAL A 410 -3.70 0.41 10.84
CA VAL A 410 -2.74 0.66 11.92
C VAL A 410 -3.32 0.21 13.26
N LEU A 411 -4.58 0.52 13.55
CA LEU A 411 -5.20 0.09 14.81
C LEU A 411 -5.44 -1.42 14.89
N ALA A 412 -5.80 -2.07 13.78
CA ALA A 412 -5.95 -3.53 13.74
C ALA A 412 -4.62 -4.23 14.05
N ALA A 413 -3.55 -3.74 13.43
CA ALA A 413 -2.17 -4.21 13.60
C ALA A 413 -1.68 -4.02 15.05
N ILE A 414 -1.96 -2.86 15.65
CA ILE A 414 -1.68 -2.60 17.07
C ILE A 414 -2.43 -3.61 17.95
N GLY A 415 -3.69 -3.92 17.63
CA GLY A 415 -4.44 -4.96 18.34
C GLY A 415 -3.76 -6.33 18.35
N TRP A 416 -3.20 -6.74 17.20
CA TRP A 416 -2.43 -7.97 17.08
C TRP A 416 -1.08 -7.88 17.82
N MET A 417 -0.33 -6.80 17.65
CA MET A 417 1.03 -6.65 18.21
C MET A 417 1.02 -6.65 19.74
N LEU A 418 -0.01 -6.08 20.37
CA LEU A 418 -0.13 -6.04 21.83
C LEU A 418 -0.37 -7.41 22.45
N ARG A 419 -0.94 -8.35 21.67
CA ARG A 419 -1.09 -9.77 22.07
C ARG A 419 0.13 -10.61 21.74
N ASN A 420 0.99 -10.09 20.86
CA ASN A 420 2.19 -10.77 20.38
C ASN A 420 3.39 -9.82 20.52
N PRO A 421 3.82 -9.42 21.73
CA PRO A 421 4.82 -8.35 21.91
C PRO A 421 6.27 -8.76 21.63
N GLU A 422 6.53 -10.06 21.45
CA GLU A 422 7.88 -10.64 21.22
C GLU A 422 7.96 -11.45 19.91
N ALA A 423 7.23 -11.01 18.88
CA ALA A 423 7.19 -11.66 17.58
C ALA A 423 8.33 -11.22 16.64
N GLY A 424 9.23 -10.33 17.05
CA GLY A 424 10.20 -9.70 16.16
C GLY A 424 9.54 -8.83 15.08
N VAL A 425 10.26 -8.56 14.01
CA VAL A 425 9.78 -7.73 12.91
C VAL A 425 8.83 -8.53 12.02
N ARG A 426 7.66 -8.00 11.72
CA ARG A 426 6.66 -8.62 10.85
C ARG A 426 6.14 -7.65 9.81
N ILE A 427 5.69 -8.22 8.70
CA ILE A 427 5.01 -7.54 7.60
C ILE A 427 3.54 -7.98 7.54
N PRO A 428 2.64 -7.24 6.84
CA PRO A 428 1.21 -7.52 6.84
C PRO A 428 0.83 -8.94 6.35
N GLU A 429 1.61 -9.49 5.42
CA GLU A 429 1.41 -10.84 4.88
C GLU A 429 1.52 -11.93 5.97
N GLU A 430 2.32 -11.72 7.00
CA GLU A 430 2.58 -12.68 8.07
C GLU A 430 1.52 -12.66 9.19
N LEU A 431 0.63 -11.66 9.19
CA LEU A 431 -0.43 -11.51 10.20
C LEU A 431 -1.71 -12.27 9.82
N PRO A 432 -2.54 -12.72 10.78
CA PRO A 432 -3.82 -13.36 10.51
C PRO A 432 -4.79 -12.39 9.84
N ASP A 433 -5.17 -12.66 8.59
CA ASP A 433 -5.96 -11.74 7.77
C ASP A 433 -7.41 -11.60 8.20
N ASP A 434 -8.01 -12.65 8.73
CA ASP A 434 -9.33 -12.61 9.35
C ASP A 434 -9.35 -11.70 10.58
N GLU A 435 -8.38 -11.83 11.49
CA GLU A 435 -8.31 -10.98 12.68
C GLU A 435 -8.18 -9.49 12.33
N ILE A 436 -7.29 -9.17 11.37
CA ILE A 436 -7.05 -7.79 10.94
C ILE A 436 -8.28 -7.22 10.22
N LEU A 437 -8.85 -7.96 9.27
CA LEU A 437 -10.02 -7.50 8.51
C LEU A 437 -11.26 -7.41 9.39
N ASP A 438 -11.49 -8.34 10.32
CA ASP A 438 -12.64 -8.31 11.23
C ASP A 438 -12.60 -7.07 12.13
N PHE A 439 -11.41 -6.66 12.59
CA PHE A 439 -11.27 -5.43 13.35
C PHE A 439 -11.44 -4.19 12.48
N ALA A 440 -10.82 -4.16 11.30
CA ALA A 440 -10.82 -2.99 10.43
C ALA A 440 -12.17 -2.78 9.73
N ALA A 441 -12.95 -3.83 9.47
CA ALA A 441 -14.15 -3.79 8.63
C ALA A 441 -15.18 -2.70 8.97
N PRO A 442 -15.45 -2.37 10.25
CA PRO A 442 -16.34 -1.27 10.61
C PRO A 442 -15.89 0.11 10.11
N TYR A 443 -14.64 0.24 9.65
CA TYR A 443 -14.02 1.46 9.15
C TYR A 443 -13.78 1.49 7.64
N LEU A 444 -14.16 0.43 6.92
CA LEU A 444 -13.80 0.22 5.52
C LEU A 444 -15.02 0.24 4.57
N GLY A 445 -16.16 0.76 5.03
CA GLY A 445 -17.38 0.81 4.23
C GLY A 445 -17.78 -0.59 3.75
N ARG A 446 -17.87 -0.77 2.43
CA ARG A 446 -18.14 -2.09 1.83
C ARG A 446 -16.84 -2.80 1.50
N ILE A 447 -16.77 -4.10 1.78
CA ILE A 447 -15.62 -4.93 1.43
C ILE A 447 -16.03 -6.05 0.46
N PRO A 448 -16.31 -5.76 -0.82
CA PRO A 448 -16.66 -6.80 -1.78
C PRO A 448 -15.46 -7.70 -2.09
N SER A 449 -15.76 -8.95 -2.41
CA SER A 449 -14.83 -9.96 -2.92
C SER A 449 -15.57 -10.71 -4.03
N MET A 450 -15.25 -10.40 -5.29
CA MET A 450 -16.07 -10.79 -6.44
C MET A 450 -15.25 -11.01 -7.71
N PRO A 451 -15.70 -11.90 -8.61
CA PRO A 451 -15.10 -12.02 -9.93
C PRO A 451 -15.39 -10.77 -10.77
N LEU A 452 -14.44 -10.37 -11.59
CA LEU A 452 -14.62 -9.39 -12.66
C LEU A 452 -14.37 -10.09 -14.00
N ASP A 453 -15.33 -9.96 -14.92
CA ASP A 453 -15.21 -10.50 -16.28
C ASP A 453 -14.33 -9.58 -17.13
N TRP A 454 -13.02 -9.66 -16.92
CA TRP A 454 -12.05 -8.76 -17.52
C TRP A 454 -10.69 -9.41 -17.77
N THR A 455 -10.05 -9.05 -18.89
CA THR A 455 -8.64 -9.31 -19.21
C THR A 455 -8.03 -8.08 -19.93
N PRO A 456 -6.69 -7.89 -19.94
CA PRO A 456 -6.08 -6.73 -20.61
C PRO A 456 -6.24 -6.70 -22.14
N ILE A 457 -6.74 -7.80 -22.74
CA ILE A 457 -6.89 -8.00 -24.19
C ILE A 457 -8.27 -8.54 -24.56
N ASP A 458 -9.33 -8.22 -23.81
CA ASP A 458 -10.68 -8.80 -24.03
C ASP A 458 -11.16 -8.71 -25.49
N SER A 459 -10.90 -7.59 -26.18
CA SER A 459 -11.26 -7.40 -27.59
C SER A 459 -10.50 -8.31 -28.57
N GLN A 460 -9.41 -8.93 -28.14
CA GLN A 460 -8.53 -9.79 -28.94
C GLN A 460 -8.60 -11.26 -28.51
N LEU A 461 -9.34 -11.58 -27.44
CA LEU A 461 -9.46 -12.94 -26.95
C LEU A 461 -10.18 -13.83 -27.98
N PRO A 462 -9.61 -14.99 -28.34
CA PRO A 462 -10.30 -15.97 -29.16
C PRO A 462 -11.62 -16.43 -28.50
N SER A 463 -12.66 -16.62 -29.30
CA SER A 463 -13.97 -17.13 -28.84
C SER A 463 -13.96 -18.65 -28.59
N VAL A 464 -12.97 -19.14 -27.84
CA VAL A 464 -12.88 -20.53 -27.38
C VAL A 464 -12.93 -20.60 -25.86
N PRO A 465 -13.53 -21.66 -25.27
CA PRO A 465 -13.60 -21.79 -23.81
C PRO A 465 -12.22 -21.76 -23.17
N ASN A 466 -12.09 -21.05 -22.05
CA ASN A 466 -10.86 -20.96 -21.26
C ASN A 466 -9.64 -20.37 -21.99
N ALA A 467 -9.83 -19.61 -23.07
CA ALA A 467 -8.74 -18.89 -23.74
C ALA A 467 -7.97 -17.97 -22.78
N HIS A 468 -8.66 -17.45 -21.76
CA HIS A 468 -8.06 -16.61 -20.72
C HIS A 468 -7.08 -17.34 -19.79
N LEU A 469 -7.01 -18.67 -19.81
CA LEU A 469 -6.06 -19.41 -18.96
C LEU A 469 -4.65 -19.52 -19.57
N ASP A 470 -4.45 -19.07 -20.81
CA ASP A 470 -3.12 -19.03 -21.42
C ASP A 470 -2.29 -17.89 -20.80
N ASP A 471 -1.05 -18.18 -20.41
CA ASP A 471 -0.14 -17.19 -19.83
C ASP A 471 0.09 -15.97 -20.75
N SER A 472 -0.05 -16.14 -22.07
CA SER A 472 0.08 -15.06 -23.06
C SER A 472 -0.93 -13.93 -22.87
N VAL A 473 -2.08 -14.19 -22.22
CA VAL A 473 -3.09 -13.19 -21.90
C VAL A 473 -2.61 -12.24 -20.80
N TRP A 474 -1.85 -12.77 -19.85
CA TRP A 474 -1.45 -12.09 -18.61
C TRP A 474 0.02 -11.65 -18.60
N GLN A 475 0.61 -11.49 -19.78
CA GLN A 475 1.96 -10.92 -19.91
C GLN A 475 1.91 -9.43 -19.61
N PHE A 476 2.90 -8.91 -18.89
CA PHE A 476 3.01 -7.50 -18.54
C PHE A 476 2.86 -6.56 -19.75
N SER A 477 3.38 -6.97 -20.92
CA SER A 477 3.26 -6.23 -22.19
C SER A 477 1.84 -5.95 -22.65
N ASN A 478 0.85 -6.75 -22.22
CA ASN A 478 -0.56 -6.55 -22.57
C ASN A 478 -1.23 -5.48 -21.71
N PHE A 479 -0.71 -5.29 -20.49
CA PHE A 479 -1.15 -4.26 -19.56
C PHE A 479 -0.47 -2.92 -19.84
N LEU A 480 0.83 -2.95 -20.17
CA LEU A 480 1.65 -1.78 -20.42
C LEU A 480 1.09 -0.94 -21.58
N ILE A 481 1.00 0.37 -21.35
CA ILE A 481 0.62 1.35 -22.35
C ILE A 481 1.88 2.02 -22.87
N ASN A 482 2.39 1.54 -24.00
CA ASN A 482 3.61 2.08 -24.63
C ASN A 482 3.33 3.40 -25.35
N GLU A 483 4.32 4.30 -25.42
CA GLU A 483 4.27 5.51 -26.25
C GLU A 483 3.97 5.22 -27.74
N GLU A 484 4.32 4.02 -28.23
CA GLU A 484 4.11 3.55 -29.61
C GLU A 484 2.72 2.94 -29.86
N SER A 485 1.95 2.61 -28.81
CA SER A 485 0.57 2.13 -28.94
C SER A 485 -0.43 3.23 -29.34
N ARG A 486 0.09 4.33 -29.91
CA ARG A 486 -0.64 5.31 -30.70
C ARG A 486 -1.50 4.54 -31.69
N SER A 487 -2.78 4.88 -31.71
CA SER A 487 -3.77 4.36 -32.65
C SER A 487 -3.20 4.23 -34.09
N PRO A 488 -3.84 3.45 -34.99
CA PRO A 488 -3.49 3.40 -36.42
C PRO A 488 -3.38 4.76 -37.15
N GLU A 489 -3.70 5.88 -36.47
CA GLU A 489 -3.62 7.25 -36.96
C GLU A 489 -2.55 8.13 -36.27
N GLY A 490 -1.63 7.57 -35.48
CA GLY A 490 -0.37 8.26 -35.12
C GLY A 490 -0.48 9.45 -34.15
N LEU A 491 -1.61 9.65 -33.47
CA LEU A 491 -1.69 10.64 -32.38
C LEU A 491 -1.04 10.10 -31.09
N PRO A 492 -0.19 10.88 -30.39
CA PRO A 492 0.37 10.49 -29.09
C PRO A 492 -0.76 10.20 -28.10
N ILE A 493 -0.57 9.16 -27.27
CA ILE A 493 -1.49 8.85 -26.18
C ILE A 493 -1.40 10.01 -25.17
N ASP A 494 -2.38 10.91 -25.24
CA ASP A 494 -2.60 11.96 -24.25
C ASP A 494 -3.21 11.29 -23.01
N GLY A 495 -2.35 10.77 -22.12
CA GLY A 495 -2.72 10.26 -20.80
C GLY A 495 -3.66 11.21 -20.05
N PRO A 496 -3.41 12.53 -20.05
CA PRO A 496 -4.35 13.53 -19.54
C PRO A 496 -5.73 13.55 -20.21
N ARG A 497 -5.85 13.27 -21.51
CA ARG A 497 -7.16 13.08 -22.19
C ARG A 497 -7.85 11.81 -21.72
N LEU A 498 -7.15 10.69 -21.61
CA LEU A 498 -7.75 9.44 -21.11
C LEU A 498 -8.26 9.63 -19.68
N VAL A 499 -7.47 10.25 -18.80
CA VAL A 499 -7.92 10.66 -17.46
C VAL A 499 -9.17 11.54 -17.55
N ARG A 500 -9.23 12.54 -18.45
CA ARG A 500 -10.41 13.40 -18.67
C ARG A 500 -11.64 12.64 -19.20
N GLU A 501 -11.44 11.62 -20.04
CA GLU A 501 -12.51 10.81 -20.63
C GLU A 501 -13.13 9.83 -19.64
N TYR A 502 -12.37 9.38 -18.62
CA TYR A 502 -12.84 8.50 -17.55
C TYR A 502 -13.32 9.23 -16.27
N LEU A 503 -13.47 10.57 -16.32
CA LEU A 503 -13.93 11.41 -15.21
C LEU A 503 -15.46 11.47 -15.01
N ASN A 504 -16.25 10.59 -15.62
CA ASN A 504 -17.72 10.63 -15.44
C ASN A 504 -18.25 9.49 -14.55
N PRO A 505 -18.30 9.65 -13.22
CA PRO A 505 -18.90 8.66 -12.31
C PRO A 505 -20.42 8.50 -12.48
N LEU A 506 -21.09 9.31 -13.32
CA LEU A 506 -22.54 9.36 -13.48
C LEU A 506 -23.06 8.91 -14.86
N GLN A 507 -22.23 8.29 -15.71
CA GLN A 507 -22.66 7.77 -17.01
C GLN A 507 -22.47 6.25 -17.18
N LEU A 508 -22.71 5.49 -16.12
CA LEU A 508 -23.10 4.09 -16.26
C LEU A 508 -24.63 4.02 -16.14
N ARG A 509 -25.31 4.03 -17.29
CA ARG A 509 -26.68 3.52 -17.42
C ARG A 509 -26.64 2.08 -17.87
#